data_AF-A0A7J9WPG1-F1
#
_entry.id   AF-A0A7J9WPG1-F1
#
_cell.length_a   1.000
_cell.length_b   1.000
_cell.length_c   1.000
_cell.angle_alpha   90.00
_cell.angle_beta   90.00
_cell.angle_gamma   90.00
#
_symmetry.space_group_name_H-M   'P 1'
#
loop_
_entity.id
_entity.type
_entity.pdbx_description
1 polymer ?
#
loop_
_entity_poly.entity_id
_entity_poly.type
_entity_poly.pdbx_seq_one_letter_code
_entity_poly.pdbx_strand_id
1 'polypeptide(L)'
;MPTFRYDRRTGLAGAYGYTGQGVAAANLVGRVLADPITGTPSPLTALPMVNHRSRRWEVEPLRWLATRYVQHALARLDAVGRRTGRPPTGRSLPDRLLRH
;
A
#
# COMPACT_ATOMS: atom_id res chain seq x y z
N MET A 1 -6.12 1.23 1.16
CA MET A 1 -7.20 2.22 1.29
C MET A 1 -6.59 3.58 0.98
N PRO A 2 -7.19 4.37 0.06
CA PRO A 2 -6.68 5.70 -0.24
C PRO A 2 -6.68 6.54 1.04
N THR A 3 -5.60 7.28 1.26
CA THR A 3 -5.42 8.11 2.44
C THR A 3 -5.05 9.51 2.00
N PHE A 4 -5.78 10.49 2.51
CA PHE A 4 -5.58 11.91 2.22
C PHE A 4 -5.28 12.62 3.53
N ARG A 5 -4.24 13.44 3.57
CA ARG A 5 -3.80 14.11 4.79
C ARG A 5 -3.53 15.57 4.47
N TYR A 6 -3.97 16.45 5.37
CA TYR A 6 -3.59 17.85 5.38
C TYR A 6 -3.18 18.26 6.79
N ASP A 7 -1.98 18.82 6.92
CA ASP A 7 -1.48 19.37 8.18
C ASP A 7 -1.50 20.90 8.14
N ARG A 8 -2.47 21.48 8.84
CA ARG A 8 -2.66 22.93 8.92
C ARG A 8 -1.49 23.66 9.60
N ARG A 9 -0.70 23.00 10.46
CA ARG A 9 0.48 23.64 11.09
C ARG A 9 1.64 23.79 10.12
N THR A 10 1.83 22.82 9.23
CA THR A 10 2.96 22.79 8.29
C THR A 10 2.59 23.25 6.88
N GLY A 11 1.29 23.34 6.57
CA GLY A 11 0.79 23.61 5.23
C GLY A 11 0.95 22.44 4.26
N LEU A 12 1.33 21.25 4.74
CA LEU A 12 1.62 20.10 3.90
C LEU A 12 0.37 19.26 3.65
N ALA A 13 0.11 18.95 2.38
CA ALA A 13 -0.91 18.02 1.93
C ALA A 13 -0.28 16.77 1.30
N GLY A 14 -0.93 15.62 1.44
CA GLY A 14 -0.50 14.38 0.81
C GLY A 14 -1.66 13.45 0.49
N ALA A 15 -1.55 12.73 -0.62
CA ALA A 15 -2.49 11.70 -1.04
C ALA A 15 -1.73 10.46 -1.53
N TYR A 16 -2.10 9.29 -1.02
CA TYR A 16 -1.41 8.03 -1.33
C TYR A 16 -2.36 6.82 -1.19
N GLY A 17 -1.91 5.65 -1.66
CA GLY A 17 -2.62 4.38 -1.44
C GLY A 17 -3.88 4.15 -2.29
N TYR A 18 -4.02 4.86 -3.42
CA TYR A 18 -5.14 4.76 -4.37
C TYR A 18 -4.86 3.80 -5.55
N THR A 19 -4.05 2.77 -5.32
CA THR A 19 -3.52 1.79 -6.30
C THR A 19 -4.56 1.38 -7.35
N GLY A 20 -4.25 1.62 -8.64
CA GLY A 20 -5.11 1.23 -9.77
C GLY A 20 -6.30 2.15 -10.06
N GLN A 21 -6.59 3.15 -9.23
CA GLN A 21 -7.73 4.08 -9.37
C GLN A 21 -7.27 5.55 -9.45
N GLY A 22 -6.19 5.81 -10.18
CA GLY A 22 -5.49 7.10 -10.16
C GLY A 22 -6.37 8.31 -10.52
N VAL A 23 -7.14 8.24 -11.61
CA VAL A 23 -7.91 9.39 -12.12
C VAL A 23 -9.06 9.75 -11.18
N ALA A 24 -9.90 8.78 -10.83
CA ALA A 24 -11.03 9.00 -9.93
C ALA A 24 -10.56 9.43 -8.53
N ALA A 25 -9.51 8.79 -8.00
CA ALA A 25 -8.96 9.15 -6.70
C ALA A 25 -8.33 10.55 -6.71
N ALA A 26 -7.57 10.91 -7.74
CA ALA A 26 -6.97 12.25 -7.84
C ALA A 26 -8.03 13.36 -7.92
N ASN A 27 -9.12 13.13 -8.65
CA ASN A 27 -10.24 14.07 -8.68
C ASN A 27 -10.88 14.25 -7.28
N LEU A 28 -11.16 13.15 -6.59
CA LEU A 28 -11.72 13.19 -5.24
C LEU A 28 -10.78 13.88 -4.25
N VAL A 29 -9.48 13.57 -4.31
CA VAL A 29 -8.43 14.21 -3.50
C VAL A 29 -8.46 15.72 -3.66
N GLY A 30 -8.50 16.22 -4.90
CA GLY A 30 -8.50 17.65 -5.17
C GLY A 30 -9.66 18.37 -4.49
N ARG A 31 -10.86 17.78 -4.57
CA ARG A 31 -12.08 18.33 -3.93
C ARG A 31 -11.99 18.27 -2.41
N VAL A 32 -11.50 17.15 -1.87
CA VAL A 32 -11.35 16.93 -0.42
C VAL A 32 -10.27 17.82 0.20
N LEU A 33 -9.18 18.12 -0.52
CA LEU A 33 -8.09 18.95 -0.02
C LEU A 33 -8.33 20.44 -0.21
N ALA A 34 -9.12 20.86 -1.19
CA ALA A 34 -9.46 22.27 -1.40
C ALA A 34 -10.09 22.88 -0.14
N ASP A 35 -11.07 22.20 0.44
CA ASP A 35 -11.83 22.64 1.61
C ASP A 35 -10.94 22.97 2.84
N PRO A 36 -10.08 22.06 3.34
CA PRO A 36 -9.24 22.35 4.48
C PRO A 36 -8.11 23.36 4.17
N ILE A 37 -7.69 23.49 2.90
CA ILE A 37 -6.72 24.50 2.44
C ILE A 37 -7.35 25.91 2.46
N THR A 38 -8.57 26.05 1.95
CA THR A 38 -9.28 27.34 1.92
C THR A 38 -9.99 27.67 3.24
N GLY A 39 -10.04 26.72 4.18
CA GLY A 39 -10.74 26.89 5.45
C GLY A 39 -12.26 26.75 5.34
N THR A 40 -12.76 26.20 4.24
CA THR A 40 -14.18 26.02 3.98
C THR A 40 -14.66 24.71 4.63
N PRO A 41 -15.62 24.74 5.56
CA PRO A 41 -16.18 23.51 6.11
C PRO A 41 -17.02 22.77 5.06
N SER A 42 -16.81 21.47 4.94
CA SER A 42 -17.46 20.65 3.91
C SER A 42 -17.61 19.19 4.36
N PRO A 43 -18.71 18.50 3.99
CA PRO A 43 -18.91 17.08 4.28
C PRO A 43 -17.80 16.18 3.74
N LEU A 44 -17.10 16.60 2.68
CA LEU A 44 -15.99 15.85 2.08
C LEU A 44 -14.82 15.68 3.04
N THR A 45 -14.61 16.63 3.96
CA THR A 45 -13.56 16.55 4.99
C THR A 45 -13.87 15.54 6.09
N ALA A 46 -15.11 15.10 6.22
CA ALA A 46 -15.55 14.11 7.20
C ALA A 46 -15.45 12.65 6.68
N LEU A 47 -15.00 12.45 5.44
CA LEU A 47 -14.83 11.12 4.88
C LEU A 47 -13.76 10.32 5.65
N PRO A 48 -13.96 9.00 5.85
CA PRO A 48 -13.09 8.17 6.72
C PRO A 48 -11.65 8.02 6.20
N MET A 49 -11.42 8.34 4.92
CA MET A 49 -10.11 8.37 4.28
C MET A 49 -9.30 9.65 4.58
N VAL A 50 -9.96 10.71 5.06
CA VAL A 50 -9.35 11.99 5.41
C VAL A 50 -8.69 11.88 6.78
N ASN A 51 -7.41 12.26 6.83
CA ASN A 51 -6.54 12.17 8.00
C ASN A 51 -6.49 10.76 8.63
N HIS A 52 -6.80 9.72 7.84
CA HIS A 52 -6.68 8.35 8.28
C HIS A 52 -5.23 8.02 8.62
N ARG A 53 -5.01 7.52 9.84
CA ARG A 53 -3.69 7.00 10.25
C ARG A 53 -3.73 5.49 10.23
N SER A 54 -3.11 4.90 9.22
CA SER A 54 -2.87 3.46 9.21
C SER A 54 -2.00 3.08 10.40
N ARG A 55 -2.31 1.94 11.02
CA ARG A 55 -1.47 1.38 12.08
C ARG A 55 -0.06 1.13 11.52
N ARG A 56 0.95 1.28 12.36
CA ARG A 56 2.31 0.80 12.05
C ARG A 56 2.21 -0.73 11.97
N TRP A 57 2.11 -1.27 10.77
CA TRP A 57 1.98 -2.71 10.54
C TRP A 57 3.35 -3.40 10.67
N GLU A 58 3.33 -4.53 11.40
CA GLU A 58 4.39 -5.42 11.90
C GLU A 58 5.60 -4.78 12.61
N VAL A 59 5.80 -5.22 13.86
CA VAL A 59 6.93 -4.84 14.73
C VAL A 59 8.23 -5.38 14.13
N GLU A 60 9.25 -4.53 14.03
CA GLU A 60 10.60 -5.00 13.66
C GLU A 60 11.19 -5.83 14.80
N PRO A 61 11.84 -6.99 14.52
CA PRO A 61 12.40 -7.40 13.24
C PRO A 61 11.55 -8.38 12.40
N LEU A 62 10.30 -8.67 12.80
CA LEU A 62 9.49 -9.71 12.15
C LEU A 62 9.18 -9.36 10.69
N ARG A 63 8.86 -8.09 10.42
CA ARG A 63 8.61 -7.61 9.06
C ARG A 63 9.83 -7.82 8.15
N TRP A 64 11.01 -7.49 8.64
CA TRP A 64 12.26 -7.71 7.91
C TRP A 64 12.50 -9.19 7.63
N LEU A 65 12.35 -10.05 8.65
CA LEU A 65 12.53 -11.50 8.53
C LEU A 65 11.58 -12.10 7.48
N ALA A 66 10.29 -11.74 7.54
CA ALA A 66 9.28 -12.23 6.62
C ALA A 66 9.60 -11.81 5.17
N THR A 67 9.93 -10.52 4.96
CA THR A 67 10.28 -9.99 3.63
C THR A 67 11.51 -10.69 3.06
N ARG A 68 12.56 -10.87 3.89
CA ARG A 68 13.80 -11.51 3.47
C ARG A 68 13.59 -12.99 3.13
N TYR A 69 12.76 -13.68 3.91
CA TYR A 69 12.38 -15.07 3.66
C TYR A 69 11.64 -15.21 2.32
N VAL A 70 10.60 -14.40 2.07
CA VAL A 70 9.82 -14.46 0.83
C VAL A 70 10.68 -14.15 -0.40
N GLN A 71 11.53 -13.12 -0.33
CA GLN A 71 12.45 -12.78 -1.41
C GLN A 71 13.42 -13.93 -1.72
N HIS A 72 14.03 -14.54 -0.70
CA HIS A 72 14.93 -15.67 -0.90
C HIS A 72 14.22 -16.90 -1.45
N ALA A 73 13.01 -17.18 -0.97
CA ALA A 73 12.20 -18.28 -1.45
C ALA A 73 11.86 -18.14 -2.94
N LEU A 74 11.39 -16.96 -3.35
CA LEU A 74 11.07 -16.67 -4.76
C LEU A 74 12.33 -16.77 -5.64
N ALA A 75 13.45 -16.17 -5.21
CA ALA A 75 14.71 -16.26 -5.95
C ALA A 75 15.21 -17.71 -6.13
N ARG A 76 14.98 -18.57 -5.13
CA ARG A 76 15.30 -20.01 -5.23
C ARG A 76 14.40 -20.72 -6.23
N LEU A 77 13.08 -20.47 -6.18
CA LEU A 77 12.13 -21.05 -7.12
C LEU A 77 12.48 -20.66 -8.56
N ASP A 78 12.82 -19.39 -8.79
CA ASP A 78 13.26 -18.92 -10.10
C ASP A 78 14.57 -19.60 -10.55
N ALA A 79 15.55 -19.75 -9.65
CA ALA A 79 16.81 -20.41 -9.98
C ALA A 79 16.62 -21.88 -10.35
N VAL A 80 15.75 -22.60 -9.65
CA VAL A 80 15.38 -23.98 -9.95
C VAL A 80 14.62 -24.06 -11.28
N GLY A 81 13.66 -23.16 -11.51
CA GLY A 81 12.92 -23.08 -12.78
C GLY A 81 13.84 -22.84 -13.98
N ARG A 82 14.78 -21.90 -13.88
CA ARG A 82 15.77 -21.63 -14.94
C ARG A 82 16.66 -22.83 -15.25
N ARG A 83 17.10 -23.57 -14.22
CA ARG A 83 17.97 -24.75 -14.41
C ARG A 83 17.24 -25.95 -14.99
N THR A 84 15.98 -26.15 -14.61
CA THR A 84 15.22 -27.35 -14.96
C THR A 84 14.31 -27.16 -16.17
N GLY A 85 14.08 -25.91 -16.61
CA GLY A 85 13.12 -25.57 -17.67
C GLY A 85 11.66 -25.87 -17.31
N ARG A 86 11.39 -26.25 -16.06
CA ARG A 86 10.07 -26.67 -15.59
C ARG A 86 9.50 -25.61 -14.63
N PRO A 87 8.21 -25.25 -14.75
CA PRO A 87 7.59 -24.33 -13.81
C PRO A 87 7.55 -24.93 -12.39
N PRO A 88 7.53 -24.09 -11.34
CA PRO A 88 7.38 -24.55 -9.97
C PRO A 88 6.13 -25.42 -9.82
N THR A 89 6.27 -26.59 -9.20
CA THR A 89 5.20 -27.58 -9.07
C THR A 89 4.11 -27.19 -8.07
N GLY A 90 4.26 -26.09 -7.34
CA GLY A 90 3.25 -25.62 -6.38
C GLY A 90 3.25 -26.33 -5.03
N ARG A 91 4.23 -27.22 -4.80
CA ARG A 91 4.30 -28.06 -3.58
C ARG A 91 5.12 -27.42 -2.46
N SER A 92 5.82 -26.32 -2.76
CA SER A 92 6.63 -25.62 -1.76
C SER A 92 5.75 -24.70 -0.90
N LEU A 93 6.14 -24.50 0.37
CA LEU A 93 5.49 -23.53 1.29
C LEU A 93 5.32 -22.13 0.66
N PRO A 94 6.35 -21.57 -0.03
CA PRO A 94 6.23 -20.29 -0.73
C PRO A 94 5.17 -20.31 -1.84
N ASP A 95 5.10 -21.38 -2.65
CA ASP A 95 4.07 -21.50 -3.69
C ASP A 95 2.65 -21.54 -3.10
N ARG A 96 2.47 -22.18 -1.94
CA ARG A 96 1.16 -22.23 -1.26
C ARG A 96 0.76 -20.88 -0.69
N LEU A 97 1.73 -20.11 -0.18
CA LEU A 97 1.51 -18.76 0.36
C LEU A 97 1.12 -17.73 -0.71
N LEU A 98 1.60 -17.88 -1.94
CA LEU A 98 1.29 -16.96 -3.05
C LEU A 98 0.03 -17.33 -3.86
N ARG A 99 -0.57 -18.50 -3.63
CA ARG A 99 -1.78 -18.96 -4.35
C ARG A 99 -3.10 -18.49 -3.71
N HIS A 100 -3.05 -17.84 -2.55
CA HIS A 100 -4.19 -17.28 -1.83
C HIS A 100 -4.14 -15.75 -1.86
#